data_AF-A0A2D7KS42-F1
#
_entry.id   AF-A0A2D7KS42-F1
#
_cell.length_a   1.000
_cell.length_b   1.000
_cell.length_c   1.000
_cell.angle_alpha   90.00
_cell.angle_beta   90.00
_cell.angle_gamma   90.00
#
_symmetry.space_group_name_H-M   'P 1'
#
loop_
_entity.id
_entity.type
_entity.pdbx_description
1 polymer ?
#
loop_
_entity_poly.entity_id
_entity_poly.type
_entity_poly.pdbx_seq_one_letter_code
_entity_poly.pdbx_strand_id
1 'polypeptide(L)'
;MGGIATSYLDGKVQVQKVNAEIKKKQLTGELDLDLMSVSKEDSTYKDEFVTLVFVAPFILCFCGDWGRTIVSEGFQAIQQAPDWYKYIVSAVVASAIGMRGVSKFMVKK
;
A
#
# COMPACT_ATOMS: atom_id res chain seq x y z
N MET A 1 -21.52 -12.03 -33.00
CA MET A 1 -20.34 -12.40 -32.19
C MET A 1 -19.11 -11.55 -32.55
N GLY A 2 -19.20 -10.21 -32.54
CA GLY A 2 -18.10 -9.32 -32.97
C GLY A 2 -17.83 -8.11 -32.06
N GLY A 3 -18.72 -7.78 -31.12
CA GLY A 3 -18.58 -6.59 -30.28
C GLY A 3 -17.51 -6.72 -29.20
N ILE A 4 -17.42 -7.87 -28.55
CA ILE A 4 -16.57 -8.05 -27.36
C ILE A 4 -15.08 -8.06 -27.75
N ALA A 5 -14.71 -8.78 -28.82
CA ALA A 5 -13.34 -8.81 -29.31
C ALA A 5 -12.85 -7.44 -29.83
N THR A 6 -13.75 -6.67 -30.46
CA THR A 6 -13.47 -5.30 -30.91
C THR A 6 -13.24 -4.38 -29.71
N SER A 7 -14.05 -4.47 -28.65
CA SER A 7 -13.85 -3.68 -27.42
C SER A 7 -12.54 -4.01 -26.67
N TYR A 8 -12.09 -5.27 -26.67
CA TYR A 8 -10.80 -5.65 -26.08
C TYR A 8 -9.60 -5.16 -26.92
N LEU A 9 -9.73 -5.18 -28.24
CA LEU A 9 -8.71 -4.65 -29.15
C LEU A 9 -8.66 -3.12 -29.07
N ASP A 10 -9.81 -2.45 -29.05
CA ASP A 10 -9.93 -1.01 -28.86
C ASP A 10 -9.39 -0.59 -27.49
N GLY A 11 -9.65 -1.35 -26.42
CA GLY A 11 -9.08 -1.10 -25.10
C GLY A 11 -7.56 -1.15 -25.10
N LYS A 12 -6.95 -2.15 -25.76
CA LYS A 12 -5.48 -2.24 -25.88
C LYS A 12 -4.88 -1.17 -26.77
N VAL A 13 -5.58 -0.77 -27.83
CA VAL A 13 -5.16 0.32 -28.73
C VAL A 13 -5.28 1.67 -28.04
N GLN A 14 -6.31 1.89 -27.22
CA GLN A 14 -6.45 3.09 -26.39
C GLN A 14 -5.35 3.15 -25.34
N VAL A 15 -5.06 2.06 -24.63
CA VAL A 15 -3.96 2.00 -23.66
C VAL A 15 -2.61 2.32 -24.32
N GLN A 16 -2.36 1.81 -25.53
CA GLN A 16 -1.12 2.12 -26.25
C GLN A 16 -1.05 3.57 -26.74
N LYS A 17 -2.17 4.15 -27.19
CA LYS A 17 -2.24 5.57 -27.56
C LYS A 17 -2.01 6.48 -26.35
N VAL A 18 -2.63 6.16 -25.21
CA VAL A 18 -2.43 6.85 -23.94
C VAL A 18 -0.97 6.76 -23.50
N ASN A 19 -0.34 5.58 -23.59
CA ASN A 19 1.08 5.41 -23.27
C ASN A 19 2.02 6.17 -24.23
N ALA A 20 1.65 6.29 -25.51
CA ALA A 20 2.41 7.07 -26.48
C ALA A 20 2.27 8.58 -26.24
N GLU A 21 1.08 9.05 -25.84
CA GLU A 21 0.85 10.42 -25.40
C GLU A 21 1.59 10.72 -24.09
N ILE A 22 1.64 9.77 -23.14
CA ILE A 22 2.44 9.87 -21.91
C ILE A 22 3.93 10.00 -22.24
N LYS A 23 4.45 9.20 -23.19
CA LYS A 23 5.85 9.32 -23.64
C LYS A 23 6.14 10.64 -24.36
N LYS A 24 5.20 11.15 -25.14
CA LYS A 24 5.33 12.50 -25.74
C LYS A 24 5.34 13.59 -24.67
N LYS A 25 4.45 13.49 -23.67
CA LYS A 25 4.35 14.44 -22.55
C LYS A 25 5.54 14.33 -21.57
N GLN A 26 6.16 13.16 -21.47
CA GLN A 26 7.43 12.93 -20.75
C GLN A 26 8.60 13.71 -21.36
N LEU A 27 8.63 13.85 -22.69
CA LEU A 27 9.71 14.55 -23.40
C LEU A 27 9.54 16.07 -23.39
N THR A 28 8.33 16.59 -23.16
CA THR A 28 8.03 18.04 -23.14
C THR A 28 8.18 18.69 -21.77
N GLY A 29 8.57 17.96 -20.72
CA GLY A 29 8.93 18.53 -19.42
C GLY A 29 7.77 19.06 -18.57
N GLU A 30 6.52 18.92 -19.01
CA GLU A 30 5.31 19.23 -18.23
C GLU A 30 4.85 18.03 -17.39
N LEU A 31 5.77 17.50 -16.58
CA LEU A 31 5.50 16.39 -15.68
C LEU A 31 5.49 16.85 -14.23
N ASP A 32 4.41 17.52 -13.86
CA ASP A 32 4.10 17.71 -12.45
C ASP A 32 2.63 17.37 -12.22
N LEU A 33 2.39 16.58 -11.17
CA LEU A 33 1.11 16.15 -10.62
C LEU A 33 0.45 14.89 -11.21
N ASP A 34 0.27 14.75 -12.53
CA ASP A 34 -0.66 13.70 -13.02
C ASP A 34 -0.08 12.27 -13.00
N LEU A 35 1.25 12.12 -13.16
CA LEU A 35 1.93 10.82 -13.20
C LEU A 35 2.19 10.24 -11.79
N MET A 36 2.17 11.09 -10.75
CA MET A 36 2.20 10.64 -9.34
C MET A 36 0.87 10.02 -8.90
N SER A 37 -0.23 10.33 -9.59
CA SER A 37 -1.57 9.77 -9.32
C SER A 37 -1.67 8.32 -9.72
N VAL A 38 -1.09 7.97 -10.88
CA VAL A 38 -1.21 6.64 -11.50
C VAL A 38 -0.33 5.59 -10.79
N SER A 39 0.73 6.02 -10.11
CA SER A 39 1.67 5.11 -9.42
C SER A 39 1.23 4.75 -7.98
N LYS A 40 0.05 5.18 -7.52
CA LYS A 40 -0.42 4.96 -6.14
C LYS A 40 -1.03 3.58 -5.89
N GLU A 41 -1.29 2.79 -6.94
CA GLU A 41 -2.01 1.52 -6.81
C GLU A 41 -1.24 0.45 -6.02
N ASP A 42 0.10 0.46 -6.04
CA ASP A 42 0.92 -0.56 -5.36
C ASP A 42 1.04 -0.36 -3.84
N SER A 43 0.68 0.81 -3.32
CA SER A 43 0.79 1.12 -1.89
C SER A 43 -0.41 0.66 -1.07
N THR A 44 -1.50 0.22 -1.73
CA THR A 44 -2.77 -0.10 -1.07
C THR A 44 -2.66 -1.37 -0.22
N TYR A 45 -2.14 -2.46 -0.78
CA TYR A 45 -2.19 -3.77 -0.11
C TYR A 45 -1.24 -3.89 1.09
N LYS A 46 -0.03 -3.29 1.04
CA LYS A 46 0.94 -3.37 2.13
C LYS A 46 0.49 -2.60 3.36
N ASP A 47 -0.05 -1.41 3.14
CA ASP A 47 -0.38 -0.51 4.24
C ASP A 47 -1.72 -0.90 4.89
N GLU A 48 -2.64 -1.49 4.13
CA GLU A 48 -3.82 -2.15 4.67
C GLU A 48 -3.44 -3.39 5.49
N PHE A 49 -2.46 -4.17 5.04
CA PHE A 49 -1.96 -5.32 5.79
C PHE A 49 -1.33 -4.91 7.13
N VAL A 50 -0.47 -3.88 7.15
CA VAL A 50 0.11 -3.36 8.40
C VAL A 50 -0.99 -2.85 9.33
N THR A 51 -1.95 -2.09 8.81
CA THR A 51 -3.09 -1.62 9.61
C THR A 51 -3.90 -2.79 10.20
N LEU A 52 -4.18 -3.81 9.39
CA LEU A 52 -4.90 -5.00 9.81
C LEU A 52 -4.15 -5.77 10.90
N VAL A 53 -2.84 -5.99 10.76
CA VAL A 53 -2.02 -6.72 11.74
C VAL A 53 -1.99 -6.00 13.10
N PHE A 54 -2.01 -4.67 13.12
CA PHE A 54 -2.04 -3.90 14.36
C PHE A 54 -3.43 -3.78 15.00
N VAL A 55 -4.50 -3.75 14.18
CA VAL A 55 -5.88 -3.63 14.68
C VAL A 55 -6.51 -4.98 15.05
N ALA A 56 -6.12 -6.07 14.37
CA ALA A 56 -6.63 -7.41 14.63
C ALA A 56 -6.53 -7.86 16.11
N PRO A 57 -5.38 -7.71 16.81
CA PRO A 57 -5.31 -8.10 18.23
C PRO A 57 -6.22 -7.25 19.12
N PHE A 58 -6.46 -5.98 18.76
CA PHE A 58 -7.39 -5.13 19.50
C PHE A 58 -8.84 -5.63 19.41
N ILE A 59 -9.28 -6.02 18.21
CA ILE A 59 -10.63 -6.60 18.02
C ILE A 59 -10.75 -7.95 18.75
N LEU A 60 -9.71 -8.79 18.67
CA LEU A 60 -9.70 -10.11 19.30
C LEU A 60 -9.83 -10.07 20.83
N CYS A 61 -9.37 -9.00 21.49
CA CYS A 61 -9.58 -8.81 22.94
C CYS A 61 -11.07 -8.80 23.35
N PHE A 62 -11.97 -8.47 22.42
CA PHE A 62 -13.42 -8.44 22.66
C PHE A 62 -14.12 -9.76 22.29
N CYS A 63 -13.41 -10.72 21.71
CA CYS A 63 -13.95 -12.02 21.29
C CYS A 63 -13.99 -13.08 22.42
N GLY A 64 -14.29 -12.65 23.66
CA GLY A 64 -14.35 -13.53 24.83
C GLY A 64 -12.98 -14.03 25.30
N ASP A 65 -12.97 -15.06 26.15
CA ASP A 65 -11.77 -15.54 26.84
C ASP A 65 -10.74 -16.17 25.90
N TRP A 66 -11.19 -16.90 24.87
CA TRP A 66 -10.31 -17.46 23.85
C TRP A 66 -9.55 -16.37 23.09
N GLY A 67 -10.24 -15.29 22.68
CA GLY A 67 -9.61 -14.18 21.98
C GLY A 67 -8.56 -13.46 22.83
N ARG A 68 -8.88 -13.21 24.11
CA ARG A 68 -7.92 -12.63 25.07
C ARG A 68 -6.71 -13.54 25.29
N THR A 69 -6.92 -14.85 25.36
CA THR A 69 -5.83 -15.83 25.54
C THR A 69 -4.88 -15.80 24.37
N ILE A 70 -5.39 -15.84 23.13
CA ILE A 70 -4.56 -15.75 21.92
C ILE A 70 -3.74 -14.46 21.89
N VAL A 71 -4.38 -13.33 22.20
CA VAL A 71 -3.69 -12.03 22.17
C VAL A 71 -2.60 -11.99 23.25
N SER A 72 -2.89 -12.47 24.46
CA SER A 72 -1.93 -12.54 25.57
C SER A 72 -0.73 -13.43 25.24
N GLU A 73 -0.97 -14.66 24.76
CA GLU A 73 0.08 -15.60 24.37
C GLU A 73 0.91 -15.07 23.19
N GLY A 74 0.27 -14.44 22.21
CA GLY A 74 0.94 -13.81 21.09
C GLY A 74 1.89 -12.70 21.52
N PHE A 75 1.46 -11.79 22.40
CA PHE A 75 2.34 -10.75 22.94
C PHE A 75 3.47 -11.32 23.80
N GLN A 76 3.21 -12.38 24.56
CA GLN A 76 4.25 -13.06 25.34
C GLN A 76 5.33 -13.68 24.44
N ALA A 77 4.93 -14.31 23.33
CA ALA A 77 5.87 -14.84 22.34
C ALA A 77 6.71 -13.72 21.69
N ILE A 78 6.09 -12.59 21.36
CA ILE A 78 6.81 -11.41 20.83
C ILE A 78 7.80 -10.85 21.86
N GLN A 79 7.41 -10.80 23.14
CA GLN A 79 8.29 -10.31 24.20
C GLN A 79 9.56 -11.18 24.35
N GLN A 80 9.43 -12.50 24.16
CA GLN A 80 10.54 -13.45 24.19
C GLN A 80 11.40 -13.43 22.92
N ALA A 81 10.94 -12.79 21.84
CA ALA A 81 11.71 -12.68 20.62
C ALA A 81 13.01 -11.88 20.85
N PRO A 82 14.12 -12.23 20.17
CA PRO A 82 15.37 -11.48 20.24
C PRO A 82 15.22 -10.00 19.87
N ASP A 83 15.97 -9.12 20.54
CA ASP A 83 15.85 -7.67 20.37
C ASP A 83 16.15 -7.20 18.95
N TRP A 84 17.16 -7.78 18.31
CA TRP A 84 17.52 -7.46 16.92
C TRP A 84 16.33 -7.67 15.95
N TYR A 85 15.52 -8.69 16.18
CA TYR A 85 14.36 -9.00 15.34
C TYR A 85 13.25 -7.97 15.54
N LYS A 86 12.95 -7.63 16.80
CA LYS A 86 11.95 -6.61 17.15
C LYS A 86 12.31 -5.25 16.55
N TYR A 87 13.60 -4.88 16.55
CA TYR A 87 14.06 -3.64 15.93
C TYR A 87 13.84 -3.62 14.41
N ILE A 88 14.20 -4.69 13.69
CA ILE A 88 13.97 -4.78 12.24
C ILE A 88 12.48 -4.64 11.92
N VAL A 89 11.62 -5.36 12.64
CA VAL A 89 10.16 -5.28 12.45
C VAL A 89 9.65 -3.86 12.70
N SER A 90 10.09 -3.20 13.78
CA SER A 90 9.69 -1.83 14.08
C SER A 90 10.12 -0.82 13.00
N ALA A 91 11.31 -1.01 12.42
CA ALA A 91 11.81 -0.16 11.34
C ALA A 91 11.01 -0.34 10.03
N VAL A 92 10.63 -1.58 9.70
CA VAL A 92 9.76 -1.87 8.54
C VAL A 92 8.38 -1.22 8.71
N VAL A 93 7.79 -1.32 9.90
CA VAL A 93 6.49 -0.68 10.20
C VAL A 93 6.59 0.85 10.13
N ALA A 94 7.65 1.43 10.71
CA ALA A 94 7.89 2.87 10.63
C ALA A 94 8.05 3.36 9.17
N SER A 95 8.70 2.57 8.32
CA SER A 95 8.82 2.85 6.89
C SER A 95 7.47 2.81 6.16
N ALA A 96 6.62 1.82 6.46
CA ALA A 96 5.28 1.71 5.87
C ALA A 96 4.38 2.92 6.24
N ILE A 97 4.45 3.38 7.50
CA ILE A 97 3.62 4.50 7.97
C ILE A 97 4.21 5.87 7.54
N GLY A 98 5.55 6.03 7.57
CA GLY A 98 6.24 7.31 7.39
C GLY A 98 6.11 7.94 6.00
N MET A 99 5.95 7.15 4.93
CA MET A 99 5.90 7.67 3.56
C MET A 99 4.60 8.44 3.22
N ARG A 100 3.51 8.19 3.97
CA ARG A 100 2.20 8.82 3.73
C ARG A 100 2.04 10.20 4.37
N GLY A 101 2.79 10.48 5.45
CA GLY A 101 2.78 11.78 6.13
C GLY A 101 3.62 12.83 5.41
N VAL A 102 4.84 12.47 4.99
CA VAL A 102 5.82 13.42 4.43
C VAL A 102 5.44 13.90 3.03
N SER A 103 4.86 13.03 2.20
CA SER A 103 4.43 13.36 0.84
C SER A 103 3.30 14.40 0.77
N LYS A 104 2.46 14.52 1.81
CA LYS A 104 1.41 15.56 1.87
C LYS A 104 1.93 16.93 2.33
N PHE A 105 3.03 16.98 3.06
CA PHE A 105 3.60 18.24 3.57
C PHE A 105 4.67 18.85 2.63
N MET A 106 5.31 18.05 1.78
CA MET A 106 6.32 18.54 0.83
C MET A 106 5.75 19.22 -0.44
N VAL A 107 4.44 19.11 -0.70
CA VAL A 107 3.77 19.80 -1.82
C VAL A 107 3.45 21.28 -1.48
N LYS A 108 3.72 21.74 -0.25
CA LYS A 108 3.46 23.12 0.18
C LYS A 108 4.72 23.96 0.37
N LYS A 109 5.62 23.96 -0.61
CA LYS A 109 6.70 24.94 -0.66
C LYS A 109 6.72 25.68 -1.99
#